data_AF-A0A183N8X7-F1
#
_entry.id   AF-A0A183N8X7-F1
#
_cell.length_a   1.000
_cell.length_b   1.000
_cell.length_c   1.000
_cell.angle_alpha   90.00
_cell.angle_beta   90.00
_cell.angle_gamma   90.00
#
_symmetry.space_group_name_H-M   'P 1'
#
loop_
_entity.id
_entity.type
_entity.pdbx_description
1 polymer ?
#
loop_
_entity_poly.entity_id
_entity_poly.type
_entity_poly.pdbx_seq_one_letter_code
_entity_poly.pdbx_strand_id
1 'polypeptide(L)'
;MPITNIHRRLGRWAAFFEGQFNWPAALATSVRLSCTPWPVTIDPPNEAKVRKELQLLKRYKSPGPDDLPPALFKDSGDFLGN
;
A
#
# COMPACT_ATOMS: atom_id res chain seq x y z
N MET A 1 -2.63 -23.60 9.75
CA MET A 1 -1.87 -24.47 8.83
C MET A 1 -0.52 -23.83 8.56
N PRO A 2 0.61 -24.53 8.74
CA PRO A 2 1.92 -23.90 8.65
C PRO A 2 2.27 -23.65 7.18
N ILE A 3 3.01 -22.56 6.93
CA ILE A 3 3.52 -22.17 5.61
C ILE A 3 4.74 -23.06 5.27
N THR A 4 4.55 -24.38 5.21
CA THR A 4 5.64 -25.33 4.97
C THR A 4 6.01 -25.48 3.50
N ASN A 5 5.40 -24.67 2.63
CA ASN A 5 5.54 -24.86 1.18
C ASN A 5 5.85 -23.57 0.42
N ILE A 6 6.86 -22.85 0.90
CA ILE A 6 7.39 -21.64 0.27
C ILE A 6 7.95 -21.96 -1.12
N HIS A 7 8.67 -23.06 -1.29
CA HIS A 7 9.27 -23.44 -2.58
C HIS A 7 8.22 -23.68 -3.68
N ARG A 8 7.14 -24.45 -3.42
CA ARG A 8 6.07 -24.63 -4.41
C ARG A 8 5.34 -23.34 -4.71
N ARG A 9 5.19 -22.46 -3.70
CA ARG A 9 4.54 -21.15 -3.90
C ARG A 9 5.40 -20.29 -4.82
N LEU A 10 6.70 -20.17 -4.53
CA LEU A 10 7.64 -19.42 -5.37
C LEU A 10 7.68 -19.96 -6.80
N GLY A 11 7.70 -21.28 -6.99
CA GLY A 11 7.63 -21.88 -8.33
C GLY A 11 6.34 -21.52 -9.09
N ARG A 12 5.19 -21.46 -8.39
CA ARG A 12 3.93 -21.01 -9.00
C ARG A 12 3.93 -19.52 -9.35
N TRP A 13 4.53 -18.67 -8.52
CA TRP A 13 4.69 -17.26 -8.82
C TRP A 13 5.61 -17.03 -10.02
N ALA A 14 6.74 -17.74 -10.09
CA ALA A 14 7.66 -17.66 -11.21
C ALA A 14 6.96 -18.03 -12.53
N ALA A 15 6.26 -19.16 -12.58
CA ALA A 15 5.51 -19.59 -13.76
C ALA A 15 4.43 -18.59 -14.19
N PHE A 16 3.73 -17.97 -13.22
CA PHE A 16 2.72 -16.95 -13.49
C PHE A 16 3.33 -15.70 -14.13
N PHE A 17 4.43 -15.19 -13.57
CA PHE A 17 5.10 -14.00 -14.10
C PHE A 17 5.78 -14.27 -15.44
N GLU A 18 6.37 -15.45 -15.61
CA GLU A 18 6.94 -15.84 -16.90
C GLU A 18 5.88 -15.87 -18.00
N GLY A 19 4.70 -16.43 -17.74
CA GLY A 19 3.59 -16.42 -18.71
C GLY A 19 3.04 -15.03 -18.99
N GLN A 20 2.97 -14.16 -17.98
CA GLN A 20 2.43 -12.80 -18.12
C GLN A 20 3.38 -11.86 -18.88
N PHE A 21 4.70 -11.98 -18.65
CA PHE A 21 5.69 -11.02 -19.14
C PHE A 21 6.50 -11.49 -20.34
N ASN A 22 6.58 -12.80 -20.61
CA ASN A 22 7.30 -13.33 -21.79
C ASN A 22 6.37 -13.61 -22.99
N TRP A 23 5.14 -13.11 -22.98
CA TRP A 23 4.26 -13.24 -24.14
C TRP A 23 4.91 -12.52 -25.35
N PRO A 24 5.09 -13.19 -26.50
CA PRO A 24 5.68 -12.55 -27.68
C PRO A 24 4.78 -11.39 -28.04
N ALA A 25 5.31 -10.16 -28.00
CA ALA A 25 4.59 -8.89 -28.07
C ALA A 25 3.26 -9.05 -28.80
N ALA A 26 2.21 -9.44 -28.06
CA ALA A 26 0.86 -9.42 -28.59
C ALA A 26 0.72 -7.97 -28.91
N LEU A 27 0.60 -7.68 -30.22
CA LEU A 27 0.45 -6.36 -30.81
C LEU A 27 0.02 -5.45 -29.69
N ALA A 28 0.96 -4.64 -29.19
CA ALA A 28 0.70 -3.73 -28.10
C ALA A 28 -0.27 -2.69 -28.68
N THR A 29 -1.52 -3.11 -28.87
CA THR A 29 -2.69 -2.37 -28.49
C THR A 29 -2.39 -2.01 -27.05
N SER A 30 -1.61 -0.94 -26.92
CA SER A 30 -1.64 -0.08 -25.78
C SER A 30 -3.12 0.23 -25.71
N VAL A 31 -3.84 -0.60 -24.96
CA VAL A 31 -5.09 -0.22 -24.37
C VAL A 31 -4.62 0.94 -23.53
N ARG A 32 -4.65 2.13 -24.12
CA ARG A 32 -4.74 3.38 -23.41
C ARG A 32 -6.02 3.20 -22.63
N LEU A 33 -5.89 2.52 -21.49
CA LEU A 33 -6.78 2.70 -20.38
C LEU A 33 -6.81 4.22 -20.29
N SER A 34 -7.94 4.80 -20.67
CA SER A 34 -8.19 6.19 -20.41
C SER A 34 -8.10 6.29 -18.91
N CYS A 35 -6.88 6.54 -18.42
CA CYS A 35 -6.66 7.02 -17.09
C CYS A 35 -7.38 8.36 -17.15
N THR A 36 -8.65 8.35 -16.77
CA THR A 36 -9.35 9.57 -16.47
C THR A 36 -8.39 10.31 -15.56
N PRO A 37 -7.99 11.54 -15.91
CA PRO A 37 -7.14 12.30 -15.02
C PRO A 37 -7.90 12.35 -13.71
N TRP A 38 -7.44 11.58 -12.73
CA TRP A 38 -7.92 11.77 -11.37
C TRP A 38 -7.63 13.25 -11.10
N PRO A 39 -8.58 14.00 -10.54
CA PRO A 39 -8.36 15.39 -10.17
C PRO A 39 -7.39 15.43 -8.98
N VAL A 40 -6.15 15.06 -9.24
CA VAL A 40 -5.03 15.21 -8.35
C VAL A 40 -4.54 16.61 -8.60
N THR A 41 -4.77 17.47 -7.62
CA THR A 41 -4.17 18.81 -7.60
C THR A 41 -2.65 18.64 -7.74
N ILE A 42 -2.06 19.19 -8.82
CA ILE A 42 -0.60 19.18 -9.04
C ILE A 42 0.08 20.28 -8.22
N ASP A 43 -0.70 21.23 -7.71
CA ASP A 43 -0.17 22.28 -6.83
C ASP A 43 0.44 21.68 -5.56
N PRO A 44 1.53 22.28 -5.05
CA PRO A 44 2.11 21.91 -3.77
C PRO A 44 1.02 21.85 -2.68
N PRO A 45 0.94 20.76 -1.90
CA PRO A 45 -0.10 20.65 -0.88
C PRO A 45 0.16 21.67 0.23
N ASN A 46 -0.88 22.41 0.61
CA ASN A 46 -0.78 23.32 1.74
C ASN A 46 -0.65 22.54 3.07
N GLU A 47 -0.01 23.14 4.07
CA GLU A 47 0.24 22.49 5.36
C GLU A 47 -1.05 22.02 6.08
N ALA A 48 -2.14 22.79 6.02
CA ALA A 48 -3.44 22.40 6.57
C ALA A 48 -4.07 21.22 5.80
N LYS A 49 -3.89 21.13 4.48
CA LYS A 49 -4.34 19.98 3.67
C LYS A 49 -3.56 18.73 4.08
N VAL A 50 -2.23 18.82 4.20
CA VAL A 50 -1.38 17.73 4.69
C VAL A 50 -1.80 17.29 6.09
N ARG A 51 -2.01 18.24 7.02
CA ARG A 51 -2.48 17.95 8.39
C ARG A 51 -3.84 17.25 8.39
N LYS A 52 -4.79 17.69 7.56
CA LYS A 52 -6.12 17.10 7.44
C LYS A 52 -6.06 15.67 6.90
N GLU A 53 -5.33 15.45 5.81
CA GLU A 53 -5.15 14.10 5.23
C GLU A 53 -4.45 13.15 6.20
N LEU A 54 -3.43 13.63 6.93
CA LEU A 54 -2.75 12.84 7.94
C LEU A 54 -3.67 12.47 9.11
N GLN A 55 -4.57 13.38 9.53
CA GLN A 55 -5.59 13.07 10.53
C GLN A 55 -6.57 12.00 10.03
N LEU A 56 -7.02 12.09 8.78
CA LEU A 56 -7.90 11.09 8.17
C LEU A 56 -7.21 9.72 8.11
N LEU A 57 -5.96 9.69 7.64
CA LEU A 57 -5.18 8.46 7.57
C LEU A 57 -5.01 7.79 8.95
N LYS A 58 -4.82 8.58 10.00
CA LYS A 58 -4.72 8.08 11.38
C LYS A 58 -6.05 7.54 11.93
N ARG A 59 -7.21 8.01 11.44
CA ARG A 59 -8.54 7.54 11.88
C ARG A 59 -8.87 6.13 11.37
N TYR A 60 -8.38 5.78 10.18
CA TYR A 60 -8.63 4.47 9.56
C TYR A 60 -7.51 3.47 9.81
N LYS A 61 -6.66 3.69 10.82
CA LYS A 61 -5.74 2.64 11.25
C LYS A 61 -6.56 1.46 11.73
N SER A 62 -6.33 0.29 11.10
CA SER A 62 -6.81 -0.98 11.65
C SER A 62 -6.40 -1.05 13.12
N PRO A 63 -7.30 -1.48 14.02
CA PRO A 63 -6.88 -1.94 15.34
C PRO A 63 -5.74 -2.94 15.16
N GLY A 64 -4.72 -2.85 16.01
CA GLY A 64 -3.74 -3.94 16.10
C GLY A 64 -4.45 -5.25 16.46
N PRO A 65 -3.77 -6.40 16.32
CA PRO A 65 -4.34 -7.70 16.75
C PRO A 65 -4.76 -7.72 18.23
N ASP A 66 -4.32 -6.74 19.02
CA ASP A 66 -4.61 -6.59 20.44
C ASP A 66 -5.90 -5.79 20.73
N ASP A 67 -6.64 -5.34 19.71
CA ASP A 67 -7.85 -4.48 19.81
C ASP A 67 -7.64 -3.18 20.61
N LEU A 68 -6.40 -2.81 20.88
CA LEU A 68 -6.06 -1.64 21.66
C LEU A 68 -6.35 -0.35 20.88
N PRO A 69 -7.05 0.64 21.48
CA PRO A 69 -7.32 1.90 20.82
C PRO A 69 -6.00 2.62 20.48
N PRO A 70 -5.83 3.16 19.25
CA PRO A 70 -4.63 3.88 18.84
C PRO A 70 -4.26 5.08 19.73
N ALA A 71 -5.19 5.55 20.57
CA ALA A 71 -4.98 6.60 21.56
C ALA A 71 -3.97 6.21 22.66
N LEU A 72 -3.86 4.92 23.00
CA LEU A 72 -2.90 4.41 23.99
C LEU A 72 -1.44 4.58 23.57
N PHE A 73 -1.17 4.67 22.26
CA PHE A 73 0.19 4.75 21.71
C PHE A 73 0.66 6.18 21.41
N LYS A 74 -0.12 7.21 21.79
CA LYS A 74 0.26 8.61 21.52
C LYS A 74 1.25 9.19 22.54
N ASP A 75 1.30 8.62 23.75
CA ASP A 75 2.14 9.11 24.86
C ASP A 75 3.53 8.48 24.93
N SER A 76 3.84 7.49 24.09
CA SER A 76 5.12 6.77 24.16
C SER A 76 6.31 7.49 23.49
N GLY A 77 6.09 8.68 22.91
CA GLY A 77 7.13 9.47 22.25
C GLY A 77 8.07 10.22 23.20
N ASP A 78 7.63 10.45 24.44
CA ASP A 78 8.37 11.26 25.43
C ASP A 78 9.23 10.40 26.39
N PHE A 79 9.21 9.08 26.23
CA PHE A 79 9.86 8.12 27.15
C PHE A 79 11.30 7.73 26.79
N LEU A 80 11.91 8.33 25.76
CA LEU A 80 13.30 8.08 25.38
C LEU A 80 14.17 9.32 25.60
N GLY A 81 14.08 9.90 26.79
CA GLY A 81 15.08 10.85 27.32
C GLY A 81 15.92 10.18 28.40
N ASN A 82 17.07 9.63 28.00
CA ASN A 82 18.28 9.48 28.83
C ASN A 82 19.48 9.26 27.91
#